data_AF-A0A8D8X7N0-F1
#
_entry.id   AF-A0A8D8X7N0-F1
#
_cell.length_a   1.000
_cell.length_b   1.000
_cell.length_c   1.000
_cell.angle_alpha   90.00
_cell.angle_beta   90.00
_cell.angle_gamma   90.00
#
_symmetry.space_group_name_H-M   'P 1'
#
loop_
_entity.id
_entity.type
_entity.pdbx_description
1 polymer ?
#
loop_
_entity_poly.entity_id
_entity_poly.type
_entity_poly.pdbx_seq_one_letter_code
_entity_poly.pdbx_strand_id
1 'polypeptide(L)'
;MLSIQPGQHGSTFGGNPLACKVATAALQVLEEEHLADNATRMGDLLRKELRGLPEDIILQVRGKGLLNAVVVAPGEIAPLASRIGHNMSTEHLSIGHCSY
;
A
#
# COMPACT_ATOMS: atom_id res chain seq x y z
N MET A 1 -6.77 17.95 -30.75
CA MET A 1 -7.51 17.38 -29.61
C MET A 1 -7.80 15.93 -29.96
N LEU A 2 -7.17 14.97 -29.28
CA LEU A 2 -7.40 13.54 -29.53
C LEU A 2 -8.74 13.15 -28.90
N SER A 3 -9.83 13.31 -29.65
CA SER A 3 -11.15 12.88 -29.21
C SER A 3 -11.36 11.41 -29.56
N ILE A 4 -11.64 10.61 -28.54
CA ILE A 4 -12.09 9.22 -28.70
C ILE A 4 -13.38 9.24 -29.53
N GLN A 5 -13.42 8.44 -30.60
CA GLN A 5 -14.60 8.25 -31.45
C GLN A 5 -15.45 7.07 -30.93
N PRO A 6 -16.75 6.99 -31.27
CA PRO A 6 -17.59 5.85 -30.91
C PRO A 6 -16.91 4.51 -31.27
N GLY A 7 -16.85 3.60 -30.31
CA GLY A 7 -16.22 2.27 -30.47
C GLY A 7 -14.70 2.22 -30.22
N GLN A 8 -14.02 3.35 -30.01
CA GLN A 8 -12.57 3.37 -29.77
C GLN A 8 -12.16 3.14 -28.31
N HIS A 9 -13.11 3.09 -27.38
CA HIS A 9 -12.88 2.84 -25.96
C HIS A 9 -13.93 1.86 -25.43
N GLY A 10 -13.89 0.64 -25.96
CA GLY A 10 -14.69 -0.49 -25.51
C GLY A 10 -13.80 -1.60 -24.99
N SER A 11 -14.34 -2.44 -24.12
CA SER A 11 -13.68 -3.65 -23.62
C SER A 11 -14.69 -4.77 -23.55
N THR A 12 -14.32 -5.98 -23.95
CA THR A 12 -15.18 -7.17 -23.87
C THR A 12 -15.58 -7.50 -22.43
N PHE A 13 -14.68 -7.28 -21.48
CA PHE A 13 -14.91 -7.59 -20.06
C PHE A 13 -15.01 -6.34 -19.17
N GLY A 14 -14.75 -5.15 -19.71
CA GLY A 14 -14.86 -3.89 -18.99
C GLY A 14 -16.32 -3.60 -18.63
N GLY A 15 -16.57 -3.14 -17.40
CA GLY A 15 -17.91 -2.83 -16.93
C GLY A 15 -18.81 -4.06 -16.72
N ASN A 16 -18.21 -5.25 -16.49
CA ASN A 16 -18.97 -6.46 -16.16
C ASN A 16 -19.95 -6.19 -14.99
N PRO A 17 -21.25 -6.53 -15.12
CA PRO A 17 -22.26 -6.29 -14.08
C PRO A 17 -21.90 -6.82 -12.69
N LEU A 18 -21.24 -7.98 -12.60
CA LEU A 18 -20.76 -8.54 -11.33
C LEU A 18 -19.67 -7.65 -10.72
N ALA A 19 -18.66 -7.27 -11.52
CA ALA A 19 -17.58 -6.40 -11.06
C ALA A 19 -18.13 -5.03 -10.63
N CYS A 20 -19.12 -4.49 -11.34
CA CYS A 20 -19.78 -3.24 -10.98
C CYS A 20 -20.49 -3.33 -9.62
N LYS A 21 -21.18 -4.44 -9.33
CA LYS A 21 -21.82 -4.67 -8.03
C LYS A 21 -20.79 -4.82 -6.90
N VAL A 22 -19.71 -5.55 -7.14
CA VAL A 22 -18.60 -5.68 -6.17
C VAL A 22 -17.96 -4.33 -5.90
N ALA A 23 -17.68 -3.53 -6.94
CA ALA A 23 -17.10 -2.20 -6.80
C ALA A 23 -18.03 -1.27 -6.01
N THR A 24 -19.34 -1.34 -6.24
CA THR A 24 -20.33 -0.56 -5.47
C THR A 24 -20.28 -0.92 -3.98
N ALA A 25 -20.28 -2.22 -3.65
CA ALA A 25 -20.19 -2.67 -2.27
C ALA A 25 -18.87 -2.25 -1.62
N ALA A 26 -17.74 -2.35 -2.34
CA ALA A 26 -16.44 -1.90 -1.83
C ALA A 26 -16.41 -0.39 -1.56
N LEU A 27 -17.03 0.43 -2.41
CA LEU A 27 -17.15 1.87 -2.21
C LEU A 27 -18.03 2.20 -0.99
N GLN A 28 -19.13 1.49 -0.78
CA GLN A 28 -19.98 1.66 0.40
C GLN A 28 -19.18 1.40 1.69
N VAL A 29 -18.41 0.31 1.74
CA VAL A 29 -17.54 0.01 2.89
C VAL A 29 -16.49 1.10 3.12
N LEU A 30 -15.85 1.61 2.05
CA LEU A 30 -14.87 2.70 2.15
C LEU A 30 -15.46 3.95 2.82
N GLU A 31 -16.72 4.29 2.52
CA GLU A 31 -17.44 5.44 3.07
C GLU A 31 -17.96 5.17 4.49
N GLU A 32 -18.71 4.08 4.68
CA GLU A 32 -19.38 3.73 5.94
C GLU A 32 -18.38 3.45 7.08
N GLU A 33 -17.24 2.84 6.78
CA GLU A 33 -16.19 2.57 7.78
C GLU A 33 -15.14 3.68 7.87
N HIS A 34 -15.32 4.80 7.16
CA HIS A 34 -14.39 5.94 7.16
C HIS A 34 -12.93 5.54 6.88
N LEU A 35 -12.72 4.64 5.91
CA LEU A 35 -11.42 3.99 5.71
C LEU A 35 -10.32 4.97 5.27
N ALA A 36 -10.65 6.08 4.62
CA ALA A 36 -9.69 7.13 4.25
C ALA A 36 -9.09 7.85 5.48
N ASP A 37 -9.94 8.18 6.47
CA ASP A 37 -9.51 8.81 7.72
C ASP A 37 -8.72 7.82 8.57
N ASN A 38 -9.20 6.58 8.65
CA ASN A 38 -8.47 5.51 9.31
C ASN A 38 -7.09 5.29 8.68
N ALA A 39 -7.00 5.26 7.34
CA ALA A 39 -5.73 5.10 6.65
C ALA A 39 -4.75 6.26 6.92
N THR A 40 -5.26 7.48 7.06
CA THR A 40 -4.46 8.66 7.46
C THR A 40 -3.92 8.48 8.87
N ARG A 41 -4.79 8.23 9.85
CA ARG A 41 -4.43 8.03 11.26
C ARG A 41 -3.42 6.90 11.44
N MET A 42 -3.65 5.77 10.79
CA MET A 42 -2.76 4.60 10.88
C MET A 42 -1.44 4.81 10.14
N GLY A 43 -1.49 5.51 9.01
CA GLY A 43 -0.28 5.94 8.29
C GLY A 43 0.62 6.84 9.13
N ASP A 44 0.04 7.82 9.83
CA ASP A 44 0.80 8.73 10.69
C ASP A 44 1.40 8.00 11.89
N LEU A 45 0.64 7.09 12.52
CA LEU A 45 1.16 6.23 13.58
C LEU A 45 2.34 5.40 13.07
N LEU A 46 2.17 4.66 11.97
CA LEU A 46 3.22 3.81 11.41
C LEU A 46 4.49 4.61 11.08
N ARG A 47 4.35 5.74 10.38
CA ARG A 47 5.51 6.58 10.03
C ARG A 47 6.17 7.19 11.25
N LYS A 48 5.42 7.53 12.30
CA LYS A 48 5.98 8.02 13.57
C LYS A 48 6.86 6.96 14.22
N GLU A 49 6.36 5.73 14.36
CA GLU A 49 7.13 4.63 14.97
C GLU A 49 8.37 4.27 14.13
N LEU A 50 8.23 4.23 12.80
CA LEU A 50 9.37 3.94 11.90
C LEU A 50 10.47 5.01 11.96
N ARG A 51 10.13 6.28 12.18
CA ARG A 51 11.12 7.36 12.35
C ARG A 51 11.84 7.30 13.70
N GLY A 52 11.31 6.57 14.68
CA GLY A 52 11.97 6.32 15.95
C GLY A 52 13.06 5.23 15.88
N LEU A 53 13.19 4.54 14.74
CA LEU A 53 14.21 3.52 14.53
C LEU A 53 15.58 4.16 14.25
N PRO A 54 16.69 3.43 14.48
CA PRO A 54 18.04 3.94 14.26
C PRO A 54 18.29 4.42 12.82
N GLU A 55 18.90 5.60 12.68
CA GLU A 55 19.17 6.26 11.39
C GLU A 55 20.22 5.53 10.53
N ASP A 56 21.06 4.69 11.16
CA ASP A 56 22.02 3.82 10.48
C ASP A 56 21.34 2.60 9.81
N ILE A 57 20.08 2.32 10.16
CA ILE A 57 19.27 1.25 9.55
C ILE A 57 18.20 1.86 8.63
N ILE A 58 17.45 2.87 9.11
CA ILE A 58 16.36 3.52 8.36
C ILE A 58 16.81 4.90 7.90
N LEU A 59 17.17 4.99 6.62
CA LEU A 59 17.65 6.22 6.00
C LEU A 59 16.53 7.22 5.70
N GLN A 60 15.32 6.72 5.40
CA GLN A 60 14.20 7.58 5.04
C GLN A 60 12.86 6.88 5.26
N VAL A 61 11.86 7.62 5.73
CA VAL A 61 10.47 7.18 5.83
C VAL A 61 9.57 8.11 5.03
N ARG A 62 8.81 7.57 4.06
CA ARG A 62 7.90 8.34 3.20
C ARG A 62 6.59 7.58 2.92
N GLY A 63 5.53 8.31 2.58
CA GLY A 63 4.24 7.69 2.24
C GLY A 63 3.06 8.63 2.41
N LYS A 64 1.86 8.13 2.08
CA LYS A 64 0.57 8.80 2.30
C LYS A 64 -0.49 7.76 2.65
N GLY A 65 -1.28 8.05 3.70
CA GLY A 65 -2.19 7.05 4.26
C GLY A 65 -1.44 5.77 4.62
N LEU A 66 -1.97 4.61 4.25
CA LEU A 66 -1.35 3.31 4.45
C LEU A 66 -0.34 2.91 3.36
N LEU A 67 -0.19 3.68 2.29
CA LEU A 67 0.85 3.46 1.29
C LEU A 67 2.16 4.07 1.78
N ASN A 68 2.99 3.26 2.44
CA ASN A 68 4.23 3.68 3.08
C ASN A 68 5.43 2.93 2.53
N ALA A 69 6.59 3.58 2.55
CA ALA A 69 7.86 3.02 2.15
C ALA A 69 8.97 3.53 3.08
N VAL A 70 9.95 2.66 3.31
CA VAL A 70 11.18 2.98 4.02
C VAL A 70 12.38 2.72 3.12
N VAL A 71 13.38 3.59 3.20
CA VAL A 71 14.69 3.37 2.60
C VAL A 71 15.58 2.83 3.71
N VAL A 72 16.17 1.66 3.46
CA VAL A 72 17.02 0.94 4.41
C VAL A 72 18.47 1.10 3.98
N ALA A 73 19.40 1.16 4.93
CA ALA A 73 20.81 1.28 4.65
C ALA A 73 21.34 0.10 3.80
N PRO A 74 22.29 0.34 2.87
CA PRO A 74 22.95 -0.73 2.13
C PRO A 74 23.60 -1.74 3.09
N GLY A 75 23.39 -3.03 2.85
CA GLY A 75 23.89 -4.10 3.72
C GLY A 75 22.90 -4.56 4.80
N GLU A 76 21.96 -3.70 5.21
CA GLU A 76 20.92 -4.04 6.18
C GLU A 76 19.68 -4.69 5.55
N ILE A 77 19.53 -4.65 4.22
CA ILE A 77 18.35 -5.20 3.53
C ILE A 77 18.20 -6.71 3.76
N ALA A 78 19.27 -7.50 3.58
CA ALA A 78 19.19 -8.96 3.73
C ALA A 78 19.04 -9.41 5.21
N PRO A 79 19.78 -8.83 6.18
CA PRO A 79 19.54 -9.06 7.60
C PRO A 79 18.15 -8.62 8.05
N LEU A 80 17.68 -7.46 7.60
CA LEU A 80 16.35 -6.96 7.96
C LEU A 80 15.25 -7.83 7.35
N ALA A 81 15.35 -8.20 6.07
CA ALA A 81 14.38 -9.07 5.41
C ALA A 81 14.32 -10.46 6.04
N SER A 82 15.44 -11.03 6.48
CA SER A 82 15.47 -12.32 7.19
C SER A 82 14.92 -12.23 8.63
N ARG A 83 15.24 -11.17 9.37
CA ARG A 83 14.68 -10.92 10.71
C ARG A 83 13.18 -10.67 10.67
N ILE A 84 12.74 -9.84 9.72
CA ILE A 84 11.32 -9.60 9.47
C ILE A 84 10.67 -10.91 9.03
N GLY A 85 11.21 -11.61 8.03
CA GLY A 85 10.66 -12.87 7.52
C GLY A 85 10.49 -13.96 8.59
N HIS A 86 11.43 -14.06 9.54
CA HIS A 86 11.29 -14.96 10.69
C HIS A 86 10.12 -14.55 11.61
N ASN A 87 10.01 -13.27 11.96
CA ASN A 87 8.90 -12.76 12.79
C ASN A 87 7.55 -12.72 12.03
N MET A 88 7.56 -12.63 10.70
CA MET A 88 6.34 -12.63 9.88
C MET A 88 5.63 -13.99 9.90
N SER A 89 6.38 -15.08 10.03
CA SER A 89 5.80 -16.43 10.17
C SER A 89 5.03 -16.62 11.47
N THR A 90 5.36 -15.84 12.50
CA THR A 90 4.69 -15.85 13.81
C THR A 90 3.60 -14.78 13.96
N GLU A 91 3.63 -13.69 13.17
CA GLU A 91 2.73 -12.53 13.33
C GLU A 91 1.85 -12.17 12.12
N HIS A 92 1.80 -13.00 11.07
CA HIS A 92 0.96 -12.78 9.86
C HIS A 92 1.19 -11.43 9.14
N LEU A 93 2.38 -10.85 9.24
CA LEU A 93 2.75 -9.64 8.50
C LEU A 93 3.24 -10.00 7.09
N SER A 94 2.99 -9.14 6.10
CA SER A 94 3.58 -9.26 4.75
C SER A 94 4.15 -7.91 4.32
N ILE A 95 5.42 -7.89 3.91
CA ILE A 95 6.11 -6.69 3.44
C ILE A 95 6.59 -6.92 2.00
N GLY A 96 6.16 -6.04 1.09
CA GLY A 96 6.66 -6.03 -0.28
C GLY A 96 8.00 -5.29 -0.38
N HIS A 97 8.97 -5.89 -1.06
CA HIS A 97 10.21 -5.23 -1.42
C HIS A 97 10.14 -4.75 -2.88
N CYS A 98 10.36 -3.46 -3.11
CA CYS A 98 10.55 -2.90 -4.45
C CYS A 98 12.05 -2.82 -4.72
N SER A 99 12.57 -3.69 -5.57
CA SER A 99 13.91 -3.54 -6.14
C SER A 99 13.85 -2.57 -7.31
N TYR A 100 14.83 -1.67 -7.38
CA TYR A 100 15.14 -0.87 -8.56
C TYR A 100 16.51 -1.27 -9.09
#